data_AF-A0A2G2LX45-F1
#
_entry.id   AF-A0A2G2LX45-F1
#
_cell.length_a   1.000
_cell.length_b   1.000
_cell.length_c   1.000
_cell.angle_alpha   90.00
_cell.angle_beta   90.00
_cell.angle_gamma   90.00
#
_symmetry.space_group_name_H-M   'P 1'
#
loop_
_entity.id
_entity.type
_entity.pdbx_description
1 polymer ?
#
loop_
_entity_poly.entity_id
_entity_poly.type
_entity_poly.pdbx_seq_one_letter_code
_entity_poly.pdbx_strand_id
1 'polypeptide(L)'
;MQKVFISTLGLLFLLASTDLVMANTQLKGAQAPPKTAQRTIELSDAQLEILRQREVALAAKLYTDIAFSPQNMRKMREGLPLSEASFQAALKTLRLRFSACMESGFEARLDNALSAQILRKTIQSTQSASVSEPKKARSVMPAFKATDAYCAGRIQAWLASAIE
;
A
#
# COMPACT_ATOMS: atom_id res chain seq x y z
N MET A 1 43.34 38.35 30.91
CA MET A 1 42.55 39.45 30.30
C MET A 1 41.11 39.29 30.75
N GLN A 2 40.61 40.31 31.43
CA GLN A 2 39.24 40.47 31.96
C GLN A 2 38.22 40.65 30.83
N LYS A 3 36.96 40.26 31.08
CA LYS A 3 35.83 41.21 31.20
C LYS A 3 34.59 40.50 31.75
N VAL A 4 34.29 40.83 33.01
CA VAL A 4 32.98 40.79 33.66
C VAL A 4 32.32 42.15 33.42
N PHE A 5 30.99 42.24 33.28
CA PHE A 5 30.08 43.34 33.70
C PHE A 5 28.66 42.94 33.18
N ILE A 6 27.51 43.12 33.84
CA ILE A 6 27.05 43.25 35.24
C ILE A 6 25.50 43.37 35.17
N SER A 7 24.83 42.90 36.23
CA SER A 7 23.53 43.30 36.80
C SER A 7 22.29 43.57 35.93
N THR A 8 21.17 42.97 36.37
CA THR A 8 20.18 43.74 37.14
C THR A 8 19.65 42.90 38.30
N LEU A 9 19.70 43.52 39.49
CA LEU A 9 19.27 43.03 40.79
C LEU A 9 17.82 43.51 41.02
N GLY A 10 16.99 42.67 41.62
CA GLY A 10 15.67 43.05 42.13
C GLY A 10 15.30 42.23 43.37
N LEU A 11 15.83 42.67 44.52
CA LEU A 11 15.39 42.38 45.90
C LEU A 11 13.87 42.68 46.07
N LEU A 12 13.04 42.15 46.99
CA LEU A 12 13.19 41.69 48.38
C LEU A 12 11.81 41.07 48.84
N PHE A 13 11.88 40.01 49.67
CA PHE A 13 11.08 39.69 50.88
C PHE A 13 9.54 39.56 50.89
N LEU A 14 9.04 38.45 51.47
CA LEU A 14 8.49 38.37 52.84
C LEU A 14 8.05 36.93 53.24
N LEU A 15 8.68 36.45 54.33
CA LEU A 15 8.16 35.69 55.49
C LEU A 15 7.64 34.23 55.42
N ALA A 16 8.17 33.50 56.41
CA ALA A 16 7.77 32.23 57.02
C ALA A 16 6.28 32.19 57.46
N SER A 17 5.61 31.06 57.71
CA SER A 17 5.95 30.03 58.72
C SER A 17 5.00 28.82 58.65
N THR A 18 5.57 27.63 58.94
CA THR A 18 5.06 26.50 59.76
C THR A 18 3.72 25.79 59.47
N ASP A 19 3.88 24.47 59.27
CA ASP A 19 3.15 23.32 59.83
C ASP A 19 1.61 23.29 59.82
N LEU A 20 1.03 22.31 59.11
CA LEU A 20 0.25 21.22 59.73
C LEU A 20 -0.39 20.29 58.66
N VAL A 21 -0.12 18.99 58.79
CA VAL A 21 -1.13 17.91 58.89
C VAL A 21 -2.00 17.54 57.67
N MET A 22 -1.82 16.26 57.28
CA MET A 22 -2.80 15.30 56.76
C MET A 22 -3.54 15.59 55.45
N ALA A 23 -3.22 14.81 54.42
CA ALA A 23 -4.23 14.12 53.60
C ALA A 23 -3.62 12.90 52.90
N ASN A 24 -3.34 11.83 53.67
CA ASN A 24 -3.18 10.50 53.12
C ASN A 24 -4.55 9.82 53.11
N THR A 25 -5.34 10.00 52.05
CA THR A 25 -6.38 9.04 51.63
C THR A 25 -7.04 9.50 50.33
N GLN A 26 -7.31 8.52 49.47
CA GLN A 26 -8.09 8.55 48.23
C GLN A 26 -7.33 8.87 46.94
N LEU A 27 -6.80 7.80 46.34
CA LEU A 27 -6.96 7.50 44.90
C LEU A 27 -6.81 5.98 44.70
N LYS A 28 -7.63 5.22 45.42
CA LYS A 28 -7.87 3.80 45.18
C LYS A 28 -9.05 3.73 44.22
N GLY A 29 -8.77 3.67 42.92
CA GLY A 29 -9.82 3.56 41.90
C GLY A 29 -9.53 4.22 40.56
N ALA A 30 -8.30 4.20 40.05
CA ALA A 30 -8.11 4.36 38.62
C ALA A 30 -8.62 3.07 37.95
N GLN A 31 -9.91 3.04 37.62
CA GLN A 31 -10.47 2.04 36.71
C GLN A 31 -9.60 2.04 35.46
N ALA A 32 -9.07 0.86 35.11
CA ALA A 32 -8.45 0.66 33.82
C ALA A 32 -9.42 1.17 32.74
N PRO A 33 -8.94 1.89 31.70
CA PRO A 33 -9.81 2.34 30.63
C PRO A 33 -10.61 1.13 30.13
N PRO A 34 -11.93 1.25 29.94
CA PRO A 34 -12.75 0.13 29.49
C PRO A 34 -12.11 -0.41 28.21
N LYS A 35 -11.84 -1.72 28.19
CA LYS A 35 -11.44 -2.42 26.96
C LYS A 35 -12.46 -2.03 25.90
N THR A 36 -12.02 -1.25 24.91
CA THR A 36 -12.81 -0.95 23.73
C THR A 36 -13.20 -2.30 23.14
N ALA A 37 -14.46 -2.69 23.31
CA ALA A 37 -14.99 -3.86 22.63
C ALA A 37 -14.75 -3.62 21.13
N GLN A 38 -13.83 -4.36 20.53
CA GLN A 38 -13.68 -4.38 19.08
C GLN A 38 -15.04 -4.80 18.52
N ARG A 39 -15.81 -3.83 18.04
CA ARG A 39 -17.01 -4.09 17.25
C ARG A 39 -16.51 -4.66 15.93
N THR A 40 -16.66 -5.97 15.76
CA THR A 40 -16.55 -6.60 14.46
C THR A 40 -17.73 -6.10 13.63
N ILE A 41 -17.47 -5.21 12.67
CA ILE A 41 -18.48 -4.78 11.71
C ILE A 41 -18.57 -5.91 10.67
N GLU A 42 -19.71 -6.60 10.63
CA GLU A 42 -20.01 -7.53 9.55
C GLU A 42 -20.39 -6.72 8.30
N LEU A 43 -19.69 -6.98 7.18
CA LEU A 43 -19.98 -6.36 5.90
C LEU A 43 -21.06 -7.17 5.18
N SER A 44 -21.94 -6.48 4.46
CA SER A 44 -22.89 -7.16 3.55
C SER A 44 -22.18 -7.74 2.33
N ASP A 45 -22.82 -8.68 1.64
CA ASP A 45 -22.29 -9.27 0.41
C ASP A 45 -21.96 -8.22 -0.67
N ALA A 46 -22.82 -7.21 -0.80
CA ALA A 46 -22.58 -6.09 -1.72
C ALA A 46 -21.32 -5.29 -1.33
N GLN A 47 -21.09 -5.05 -0.04
CA GLN A 47 -19.89 -4.37 0.45
C GLN A 47 -18.63 -5.23 0.25
N LEU A 48 -18.74 -6.54 0.44
CA LEU A 48 -17.66 -7.50 0.17
C LEU A 48 -17.31 -7.54 -1.32
N GLU A 49 -18.29 -7.49 -2.21
CA GLU A 49 -18.04 -7.46 -3.65
C GLU A 49 -17.38 -6.15 -4.09
N ILE A 50 -17.84 -5.00 -3.59
CA ILE A 50 -17.19 -3.70 -3.84
C ILE A 50 -15.73 -3.73 -3.37
N LEU A 51 -15.48 -4.30 -2.18
CA LEU A 51 -14.12 -4.45 -1.67
C LEU A 51 -13.28 -5.37 -2.56
N ARG A 52 -13.85 -6.49 -3.03
CA ARG A 52 -13.17 -7.43 -3.93
C ARG A 52 -12.75 -6.74 -5.23
N GLN A 53 -13.67 -6.05 -5.89
CA GLN A 53 -13.40 -5.33 -7.15
C GLN A 53 -12.32 -4.26 -6.95
N ARG A 54 -12.39 -3.50 -5.86
CA ARG A 54 -11.36 -2.51 -5.52
C ARG A 54 -9.98 -3.15 -5.35
N GLU A 55 -9.89 -4.25 -4.61
CA GLU A 55 -8.62 -4.94 -4.35
C GLU A 55 -8.06 -5.57 -5.63
N VAL A 56 -8.92 -6.10 -6.51
CA VAL A 56 -8.57 -6.60 -7.85
C VAL A 56 -7.97 -5.48 -8.72
N ALA A 57 -8.67 -4.34 -8.84
CA ALA A 57 -8.21 -3.21 -9.63
C ALA A 57 -6.86 -2.68 -9.13
N LEU A 58 -6.67 -2.61 -7.81
CA LEU A 58 -5.39 -2.20 -7.21
C LEU A 58 -4.27 -3.21 -7.48
N ALA A 59 -4.54 -4.51 -7.38
CA ALA A 59 -3.57 -5.55 -7.70
C ALA A 59 -3.15 -5.50 -9.18
N ALA A 60 -4.12 -5.37 -10.09
CA ALA A 60 -3.88 -5.26 -11.53
C ALA A 60 -3.04 -4.03 -11.87
N LYS A 61 -3.37 -2.87 -11.28
CA LYS A 61 -2.59 -1.64 -11.45
C LYS A 61 -1.14 -1.80 -10.95
N LEU A 62 -0.96 -2.28 -9.71
CA LEU A 62 0.38 -2.47 -9.13
C LEU A 62 1.24 -3.39 -9.98
N TYR A 63 0.66 -4.48 -10.48
CA TYR A 63 1.40 -5.41 -11.33
C TYR A 63 1.71 -4.82 -12.69
N THR A 64 0.77 -4.09 -13.30
CA THR A 64 1.01 -3.38 -14.56
C THR A 64 2.15 -2.37 -14.41
N ASP A 65 2.21 -1.65 -13.29
CA ASP A 65 3.29 -0.70 -13.03
C ASP A 65 4.66 -1.40 -12.93
N ILE A 66 4.72 -2.62 -12.38
CA ILE A 66 5.94 -3.44 -12.37
C ILE A 66 6.28 -3.93 -13.79
N ALA A 67 5.31 -4.51 -14.49
CA ALA A 67 5.49 -5.09 -15.82
C ALA A 67 5.97 -4.03 -16.84
N PHE A 68 5.54 -2.78 -16.67
CA PHE A 68 5.93 -1.63 -17.49
C PHE A 68 6.91 -0.69 -16.78
N SER A 69 7.69 -1.19 -15.82
CA SER A 69 8.77 -0.42 -15.22
C SER A 69 9.82 -0.05 -16.28
N PRO A 70 10.61 1.03 -16.09
CA PRO A 70 11.63 1.45 -17.06
C PRO A 70 12.59 0.34 -17.48
N GLN A 71 12.98 -0.54 -16.55
CA GLN A 71 13.84 -1.67 -16.85
C GLN A 71 13.16 -2.71 -17.76
N ASN A 72 11.89 -3.03 -17.49
CA ASN A 72 11.14 -4.00 -18.30
C ASN A 72 10.76 -3.43 -19.67
N MET A 73 10.46 -2.13 -19.77
CA MET A 73 10.25 -1.47 -21.06
C MET A 73 11.52 -1.47 -21.92
N ARG A 74 12.71 -1.28 -21.34
CA ARG A 74 13.98 -1.43 -22.08
C ARG A 74 14.15 -2.83 -22.64
N LYS A 75 13.88 -3.87 -21.85
CA LYS A 75 13.90 -5.26 -22.32
C LYS A 75 12.87 -5.53 -23.41
N MET A 76 11.68 -4.96 -23.30
CA MET A 76 10.64 -5.09 -24.33
C MET A 76 11.04 -4.40 -25.63
N ARG A 77 11.77 -3.29 -25.55
CA ARG A 77 12.30 -2.55 -26.71
C ARG A 77 13.36 -3.35 -27.46
N GLU A 78 14.13 -4.18 -26.77
CA GLU A 78 15.17 -5.03 -27.36
C GLU A 78 14.53 -5.96 -28.41
N GLY A 79 14.95 -5.83 -29.66
CA GLY A 79 14.47 -6.67 -30.77
C GLY A 79 13.22 -6.18 -31.52
N LEU A 80 12.62 -5.05 -31.12
CA LEU A 80 11.50 -4.45 -31.89
C LEU A 80 12.02 -3.50 -32.99
N PRO A 81 11.60 -3.64 -34.25
CA PRO A 81 12.00 -2.75 -35.34
C PRO A 81 11.16 -1.44 -35.36
N LEU A 82 11.03 -0.78 -34.21
CA LEU A 82 10.24 0.44 -34.04
C LEU A 82 11.11 1.67 -33.82
N SER A 83 10.69 2.83 -34.34
CA SER A 83 11.23 4.11 -33.90
C SER A 83 10.88 4.34 -32.42
N GLU A 84 11.64 5.21 -31.73
CA GLU A 84 11.32 5.54 -30.34
C GLU A 84 9.92 6.14 -30.20
N ALA A 85 9.50 7.01 -31.12
CA ALA A 85 8.17 7.61 -31.12
C ALA A 85 7.06 6.54 -31.28
N SER A 86 7.24 5.61 -32.22
CA SER A 86 6.30 4.50 -32.44
C SER A 86 6.24 3.56 -31.25
N PHE A 87 7.38 3.26 -30.64
CA PHE A 87 7.44 2.43 -29.44
C PHE A 87 6.70 3.07 -28.26
N GLN A 88 6.92 4.38 -28.00
CA GLN A 88 6.22 5.11 -26.95
C GLN A 88 4.71 5.21 -27.20
N ALA A 89 4.28 5.35 -28.46
CA ALA A 89 2.87 5.31 -28.82
C ALA A 89 2.26 3.92 -28.56
N ALA A 90 2.92 2.85 -28.99
CA ALA A 90 2.50 1.47 -28.76
C ALA A 90 2.41 1.13 -27.27
N LEU A 91 3.36 1.60 -26.46
CA LEU A 91 3.38 1.39 -25.00
C LEU A 91 2.13 1.93 -24.29
N LYS A 92 1.59 3.09 -24.72
CA LYS A 92 0.37 3.65 -24.12
C LYS A 92 -0.82 2.70 -24.29
N THR A 93 -1.03 2.23 -25.52
CA THR A 93 -2.11 1.29 -25.85
C THR A 93 -1.89 -0.06 -25.17
N LEU A 94 -0.65 -0.55 -25.19
CA LEU A 94 -0.29 -1.83 -24.62
C LEU A 94 -0.51 -1.87 -23.11
N ARG A 95 -0.12 -0.82 -22.38
CA ARG A 95 -0.30 -0.74 -20.92
C ARG A 95 -1.79 -0.77 -20.53
N LEU A 96 -2.65 -0.09 -21.28
CA LEU A 96 -4.09 -0.10 -21.05
C LEU A 96 -4.68 -1.50 -21.27
N ARG A 97 -4.34 -2.15 -22.39
CA ARG A 97 -4.81 -3.51 -22.70
C ARG A 97 -4.31 -4.53 -21.68
N PHE A 98 -3.06 -4.42 -21.26
CA PHE A 98 -2.47 -5.30 -20.25
C PHE A 98 -3.17 -5.10 -18.90
N SER A 99 -3.37 -3.86 -18.45
CA SER A 99 -4.08 -3.57 -17.19
C SER A 99 -5.48 -4.17 -17.18
N ALA A 100 -6.26 -3.96 -18.24
CA ALA A 100 -7.61 -4.50 -18.36
C ALA A 100 -7.63 -6.05 -18.37
N CYS A 101 -6.63 -6.66 -19.03
CA CYS A 101 -6.45 -8.11 -19.01
C CYS A 101 -6.16 -8.63 -17.60
N MET A 102 -5.24 -7.98 -16.88
CA MET A 102 -4.90 -8.38 -15.51
C MET A 102 -6.10 -8.26 -14.59
N GLU A 103 -6.84 -7.16 -14.68
CA GLU A 103 -8.05 -6.90 -13.89
C GLU A 103 -9.10 -7.99 -14.13
N SER A 104 -9.48 -8.23 -15.39
CA SER A 104 -10.46 -9.27 -15.76
C SER A 104 -9.98 -10.67 -15.36
N GLY A 105 -8.69 -10.95 -15.53
CA GLY A 105 -8.13 -12.26 -15.21
C GLY A 105 -8.06 -12.54 -13.71
N PHE A 106 -7.79 -11.52 -12.90
CA PHE A 106 -7.87 -11.59 -11.44
C PHE A 106 -9.32 -11.65 -10.97
N GLU A 107 -10.21 -10.87 -11.54
CA GLU A 107 -11.64 -10.91 -11.22
C GLU A 107 -12.21 -12.32 -11.40
N ALA A 108 -11.86 -12.99 -12.49
CA ALA A 108 -12.31 -14.35 -12.81
C ALA A 108 -11.71 -15.45 -11.90
N ARG A 109 -10.60 -15.18 -11.21
CA ARG A 109 -9.84 -16.19 -10.45
C ARG A 109 -9.76 -15.94 -8.95
N LEU A 110 -10.14 -14.74 -8.49
CA LEU A 110 -10.18 -14.35 -7.09
C LEU A 110 -11.63 -14.22 -6.68
N ASP A 111 -12.08 -15.24 -5.96
CA ASP A 111 -13.46 -15.52 -5.59
C ASP A 111 -13.99 -14.66 -4.43
N ASN A 112 -13.11 -14.00 -3.67
CA ASN A 112 -13.51 -13.18 -2.54
C ASN A 112 -12.53 -12.03 -2.27
N ALA A 113 -12.99 -11.06 -1.48
CA ALA A 113 -12.24 -9.86 -1.13
C ALA A 113 -10.92 -10.16 -0.40
N LEU A 114 -10.88 -11.20 0.43
CA LEU A 114 -9.68 -11.57 1.16
C LEU A 114 -8.58 -12.06 0.22
N SER A 115 -8.91 -12.92 -0.74
CA SER A 115 -7.96 -13.40 -1.76
C SER A 115 -7.45 -12.25 -2.63
N ALA A 116 -8.33 -11.33 -3.06
CA ALA A 116 -7.92 -10.13 -3.80
C ALA A 116 -6.96 -9.24 -2.99
N GLN A 117 -7.27 -9.00 -1.71
CA GLN A 117 -6.40 -8.25 -0.82
C GLN A 117 -5.05 -8.92 -0.58
N ILE A 118 -5.03 -10.25 -0.37
CA ILE A 118 -3.80 -11.02 -0.20
C ILE A 118 -2.93 -10.86 -1.45
N LEU A 119 -3.51 -10.97 -2.65
CA LEU A 119 -2.77 -10.77 -3.89
C LEU A 119 -2.18 -9.36 -3.99
N ARG A 120 -3.00 -8.33 -3.78
CA ARG A 120 -2.53 -6.93 -3.80
C ARG A 120 -1.36 -6.72 -2.85
N LYS A 121 -1.47 -7.20 -1.59
CA LYS A 121 -0.41 -7.07 -0.58
C LYS A 121 0.83 -7.87 -0.94
N THR A 122 0.67 -9.06 -1.52
CA THR A 122 1.79 -9.89 -2.00
C THR A 122 2.56 -9.19 -3.11
N ILE A 123 1.86 -8.58 -4.07
CA ILE A 123 2.51 -7.76 -5.11
C ILE A 123 3.20 -6.55 -4.46
N GLN A 124 2.54 -5.86 -3.54
CA GLN A 124 3.08 -4.67 -2.88
C GLN A 124 4.33 -4.96 -2.03
N SER A 125 4.40 -6.11 -1.35
CA SER A 125 5.57 -6.50 -0.56
C SER A 125 6.84 -6.71 -1.40
N THR A 126 6.70 -6.97 -2.71
CA THR A 126 7.85 -7.02 -3.62
C THR A 126 8.42 -5.64 -3.96
N GLN A 127 7.62 -4.58 -3.79
CA GLN A 127 8.03 -3.20 -4.12
C GLN A 127 8.46 -2.39 -2.90
N SER A 128 8.00 -2.76 -1.69
CA SER A 128 8.28 -2.00 -0.47
C SER A 128 8.55 -2.91 0.72
N ALA A 129 9.72 -2.74 1.33
CA ALA A 129 10.09 -3.45 2.56
C ALA A 129 9.18 -3.12 3.76
N SER A 130 8.41 -2.02 3.72
CA SER A 130 7.45 -1.66 4.76
C SER A 130 6.17 -2.50 4.75
N VAL A 131 5.94 -3.26 3.68
CA VAL A 131 4.78 -4.14 3.56
C VAL A 131 5.28 -5.57 3.66
N SER A 132 4.94 -6.24 4.75
CA SER A 132 5.26 -7.65 4.93
C SER A 132 4.43 -8.53 3.99
N GLU A 133 5.06 -9.60 3.49
CA GLU A 133 4.35 -10.60 2.71
C GLU A 133 3.24 -11.25 3.57
N PRO A 134 2.00 -11.36 3.06
CA PRO A 134 0.92 -12.01 3.78
C PRO A 134 1.20 -13.49 4.06
N LYS A 135 0.83 -13.99 5.25
CA LYS A 135 0.98 -15.42 5.62
C LYS A 135 0.42 -16.41 4.60
N LYS A 136 -0.61 -16.02 3.84
CA LYS A 136 -1.28 -16.83 2.82
C LYS A 136 -0.91 -16.44 1.39
N ALA A 137 0.19 -15.73 1.14
CA ALA A 137 0.60 -15.31 -0.21
C ALA A 137 0.62 -16.48 -1.23
N ARG A 138 1.04 -17.67 -0.80
CA ARG A 138 1.04 -18.87 -1.66
C ARG A 138 -0.33 -19.27 -2.20
N SER A 139 -1.43 -18.96 -1.50
CA SER A 139 -2.78 -19.37 -1.92
C SER A 139 -3.28 -18.63 -3.16
N VAL A 140 -2.78 -17.42 -3.42
CA VAL A 140 -3.18 -16.59 -4.56
C VAL A 140 -2.25 -16.73 -5.77
N MET A 141 -1.12 -17.42 -5.59
CA MET A 141 -0.13 -17.58 -6.66
C MET A 141 -0.60 -18.35 -7.89
N PRO A 142 -1.45 -19.40 -7.78
CA PRO A 142 -2.01 -20.05 -8.97
C PRO A 142 -2.83 -19.08 -9.83
N ALA A 143 -3.67 -18.26 -9.19
CA ALA A 143 -4.45 -17.23 -9.87
C ALA A 143 -3.54 -16.20 -10.55
N PHE A 144 -2.52 -15.71 -9.83
CA PHE A 144 -1.54 -14.80 -10.38
C PHE A 144 -0.84 -15.36 -11.61
N LYS A 145 -0.24 -16.55 -11.50
CA LYS A 145 0.55 -17.17 -12.59
C LYS A 145 -0.31 -17.45 -13.82
N ALA A 146 -1.54 -17.93 -13.62
CA ALA A 146 -2.45 -18.20 -14.73
C ALA A 146 -2.86 -16.91 -15.46
N THR A 147 -3.17 -15.84 -14.73
CA THR A 147 -3.49 -14.55 -15.33
C THR A 147 -2.28 -13.92 -16.02
N ASP A 148 -1.12 -13.92 -15.38
CA ASP A 148 0.12 -13.38 -15.95
C ASP A 148 0.51 -14.11 -17.23
N ALA A 149 0.58 -15.44 -17.22
CA ALA A 149 0.90 -16.22 -18.41
C ALA A 149 -0.06 -15.92 -19.58
N TYR A 150 -1.36 -15.80 -19.27
CA TYR A 150 -2.37 -15.46 -20.27
C TYR A 150 -2.20 -14.04 -20.83
N CYS A 151 -2.03 -13.03 -19.98
CA CYS A 151 -1.90 -11.65 -20.40
C CYS A 151 -0.56 -11.38 -21.11
N ALA A 152 0.55 -11.92 -20.58
CA ALA A 152 1.87 -11.80 -21.16
C ALA A 152 1.95 -12.45 -22.55
N GLY A 153 1.30 -13.61 -22.74
CA GLY A 153 1.24 -14.29 -24.03
C GLY A 153 0.56 -13.48 -25.15
N ARG A 154 -0.19 -12.42 -24.80
CA ARG A 154 -0.88 -11.55 -25.77
C ARG A 154 -0.14 -10.26 -26.10
N ILE A 155 0.95 -9.96 -25.39
CA ILE A 155 1.71 -8.71 -25.59
C ILE A 155 2.17 -8.57 -27.04
N GLN A 156 2.71 -9.64 -27.65
CA GLN A 156 3.19 -9.60 -29.03
C GLN A 156 2.06 -9.30 -30.03
N ALA A 157 0.89 -9.93 -29.86
CA ALA A 157 -0.27 -9.66 -30.70
C ALA A 157 -0.76 -8.21 -30.56
N TRP A 158 -0.78 -7.67 -29.33
CA TRP A 158 -1.16 -6.29 -29.10
C TRP A 158 -0.16 -5.28 -29.65
N LEU A 159 1.14 -5.58 -29.58
CA LEU A 159 2.19 -4.77 -30.18
C LEU A 159 2.04 -4.74 -31.70
N ALA A 160 1.84 -5.89 -32.36
CA ALA A 160 1.62 -5.95 -33.80
C ALA A 160 0.44 -5.06 -34.24
N SER A 161 -0.70 -5.17 -33.55
CA SER A 161 -1.90 -4.36 -33.83
C SER A 161 -1.77 -2.86 -33.51
N ALA A 162 -0.69 -2.44 -32.85
CA ALA A 162 -0.44 -1.03 -32.52
C ALA A 162 0.47 -0.33 -33.55
N ILE A 163 1.02 -1.10 -34.50
CA ILE A 163 1.95 -0.63 -35.54
C ILE A 163 1.22 -0.44 -36.88
N GLU A 164 0.06 -1.09 -37.08
CA GLU A 164 -0.89 -0.87 -38.18
C GLU A 164 -1.64 0.46 -38.03
#